data_AF-A0A3B9KR18-F1
#
_entry.id   AF-A0A3B9KR18-F1
#
_cell.length_a   1.000
_cell.length_b   1.000
_cell.length_c   1.000
_cell.angle_alpha   90.00
_cell.angle_beta   90.00
_cell.angle_gamma   90.00
#
_symmetry.space_group_name_H-M   'P 1'
#
loop_
_entity.id
_entity.type
_entity.pdbx_description
1 polymer ?
#
loop_
_entity_poly.entity_id
_entity_poly.type
_entity_poly.pdbx_seq_one_letter_code
_entity_poly.pdbx_strand_id
1 'polypeptide(L)'
;LKAQFLQEINQYMSKGIVDISLEDIISTQIAISRAGEEIYRSTSEIYDRDKAINTLSQSLKTTEDELSFENKQMLFQISRIFIRPNLIYDKERTIRRQQDAISRVPIVDGKVLKNEKIVDANTRVTPQIYRKLYSLNVAESKRNQNAFGRAYFMGFFGDLLIMGLLYTIFFLFIYHFRKEIYSDRKNIFLIVINQLIVLGLGYLISSLNQAAFMAVPVTLLAMIVSIFYDERVAIFSTVPIILMLSYIFGNPFHFT
;
A
#
# COMPACT_ATOMS: atom_id res chain seq x y z
N LEU A 1 11.49 66.13 -0.68
CA LEU A 1 12.37 65.07 -0.13
C LEU A 1 11.80 64.32 1.07
N LYS A 2 11.81 64.84 2.31
CA LYS A 2 11.35 64.08 3.50
C LYS A 2 9.87 63.61 3.41
N ALA A 3 8.98 64.45 2.90
CA ALA A 3 7.54 64.12 2.78
C ALA A 3 7.26 63.04 1.71
N GLN A 4 7.88 63.15 0.53
CA GLN A 4 7.77 62.15 -0.54
C GLN A 4 8.31 60.78 -0.11
N PHE A 5 9.46 60.75 0.58
CA PHE A 5 10.06 59.51 1.07
C PHE A 5 9.19 58.79 2.12
N LEU A 6 8.56 59.54 3.03
CA LEU A 6 7.63 58.96 4.00
C LEU A 6 6.35 58.44 3.33
N GLN A 7 5.89 59.08 2.25
CA GLN A 7 4.73 58.64 1.49
C GLN A 7 5.01 57.32 0.75
N GLU A 8 6.17 57.18 0.11
CA GLU A 8 6.60 55.93 -0.53
C GLU A 8 6.76 54.80 0.47
N ILE A 9 7.45 55.02 1.59
CA ILE A 9 7.60 53.99 2.63
C ILE A 9 6.24 53.56 3.19
N ASN A 10 5.31 54.50 3.43
CA ASN A 10 3.97 54.16 3.88
C ASN A 10 3.18 53.36 2.84
N GLN A 11 3.43 53.59 1.55
CA GLN A 11 2.83 52.80 0.48
C GLN A 11 3.34 51.35 0.49
N TYR A 12 4.65 51.13 0.70
CA TYR A 12 5.19 49.77 0.83
C TYR A 12 4.75 49.08 2.13
N MET A 13 4.76 49.81 3.24
CA MET A 13 4.29 49.30 4.54
C MET A 13 2.79 48.99 4.51
N SER A 14 1.97 49.72 3.75
CA SER A 14 0.53 49.44 3.64
C SER A 14 0.21 48.19 2.83
N LYS A 15 1.09 47.78 1.89
CA LYS A 15 0.97 46.51 1.13
C LYS A 15 1.29 45.27 1.97
N GLY A 16 2.07 45.43 3.04
CA GLY A 16 2.42 44.35 3.96
C GLY A 16 3.76 43.70 3.61
N ILE A 17 4.61 43.58 4.63
CA ILE A 17 5.93 42.98 4.58
C ILE A 17 5.93 41.79 5.53
N VAL A 18 6.12 40.59 4.97
CA VAL A 18 6.19 39.34 5.75
C VAL A 18 7.54 39.16 6.42
N ASP A 19 7.54 38.44 7.54
CA ASP A 19 8.72 38.05 8.31
C ASP A 19 9.43 36.80 7.77
N ILE A 20 8.74 36.03 6.91
CA ILE A 20 9.25 34.85 6.20
C ILE A 20 9.56 35.15 4.73
N SER A 21 10.38 34.32 4.10
CA SER A 21 10.67 34.44 2.66
C SER A 21 9.40 34.18 1.83
N LEU A 22 9.21 34.90 0.73
CA LEU A 22 8.11 34.60 -0.21
C LEU A 22 8.25 33.20 -0.85
N GLU A 23 9.47 32.66 -0.90
CA GLU A 23 9.75 31.31 -1.42
C GLU A 23 9.16 30.20 -0.53
N ASP A 24 9.02 30.46 0.78
CA ASP A 24 8.44 29.51 1.73
C ASP A 24 6.91 29.46 1.65
N ILE A 25 6.28 30.39 0.92
CA ILE A 25 4.83 30.53 0.80
C ILE A 25 4.36 29.84 -0.49
N ILE A 26 3.87 28.61 -0.34
CA ILE A 26 3.33 27.81 -1.45
C ILE A 26 1.94 28.30 -1.90
N SER A 27 1.19 28.94 -1.01
CA SER A 27 -0.20 29.34 -1.26
C SER A 27 -0.31 30.55 -2.19
N THR A 28 -1.31 30.55 -3.07
CA THR A 28 -1.63 31.68 -3.97
C THR A 28 -2.30 32.85 -3.26
N GLN A 29 -2.95 32.60 -2.12
CA GLN A 29 -3.59 33.61 -1.29
C GLN A 29 -3.15 33.47 0.16
N ILE A 30 -3.00 34.62 0.83
CA ILE A 30 -2.65 34.73 2.25
C ILE A 30 -3.79 35.41 2.98
N ALA A 31 -4.21 34.83 4.11
CA ALA A 31 -5.17 35.43 5.02
C ALA A 31 -4.42 36.28 6.06
N ILE A 32 -4.71 37.58 6.10
CA ILE A 32 -4.13 38.53 7.06
C ILE A 32 -5.19 38.85 8.11
N SER A 33 -4.89 38.58 9.38
CA SER A 33 -5.78 38.96 10.49
C SER A 33 -5.44 40.38 10.97
N ARG A 34 -6.37 41.33 10.80
CA ARG A 34 -6.25 42.71 11.30
C ARG A 34 -7.45 43.04 12.17
N ALA A 35 -7.23 43.34 13.45
CA ALA A 35 -8.27 43.73 14.40
C ALA A 35 -9.46 42.74 14.54
N GLY A 36 -9.20 41.44 14.33
CA GLY A 36 -10.22 40.40 14.42
C GLY A 36 -10.92 40.06 13.10
N GLU A 37 -10.70 40.84 12.03
CA GLU A 37 -11.17 40.53 10.68
C GLU A 37 -10.06 39.89 9.84
N GLU A 38 -10.45 38.99 8.93
CA GLU A 38 -9.53 38.31 8.01
C GLU A 38 -9.66 38.90 6.61
N ILE A 39 -8.55 39.42 6.10
CA ILE A 39 -8.46 40.00 4.77
C ILE A 39 -7.61 39.04 3.92
N TYR A 40 -8.19 38.53 2.84
CA TYR A 40 -7.47 37.70 1.88
C TYR A 40 -6.75 38.59 0.85
N ARG A 41 -5.46 38.33 0.65
CA ARG A 41 -4.62 39.01 -0.34
C ARG A 41 -3.88 37.99 -1.19
N SER A 42 -3.58 38.36 -2.44
CA SER A 42 -2.74 37.55 -3.30
C SER A 42 -1.29 37.61 -2.82
N THR A 43 -0.59 36.47 -2.83
CA THR A 43 0.86 36.41 -2.49
C THR A 43 1.70 37.30 -3.41
N SER A 44 1.22 37.60 -4.62
CA SER A 44 1.87 38.51 -5.57
C SER A 44 1.90 39.98 -5.13
N GLU A 45 0.95 40.40 -4.28
CA GLU A 45 0.80 41.79 -3.82
C GLU A 45 1.64 42.11 -2.58
N ILE A 46 2.21 41.08 -1.95
CA ILE A 46 2.96 41.15 -0.70
C ILE A 46 4.47 41.15 -0.99
N TYR A 47 5.23 41.76 -0.10
CA TYR A 47 6.69 41.82 -0.17
C TYR A 47 7.30 41.03 0.99
N ASP A 48 8.40 40.35 0.75
CA ASP A 48 9.36 40.03 1.81
C ASP A 48 10.35 41.19 1.97
N ARG A 49 11.22 41.09 2.97
CA ARG A 49 12.23 42.10 3.25
C ARG A 49 13.16 42.32 2.06
N ASP A 50 13.60 41.26 1.41
CA ASP A 50 14.62 41.32 0.36
C ASP A 50 14.04 41.88 -0.95
N LYS A 51 12.84 41.46 -1.35
CA LYS A 51 12.07 42.00 -2.48
C LYS A 51 11.69 43.45 -2.23
N ALA A 52 11.34 43.86 -1.01
CA ALA A 52 11.07 45.26 -0.68
C ALA A 52 12.33 46.12 -0.89
N ILE A 53 13.49 45.68 -0.38
CA ILE A 53 14.78 46.37 -0.52
C ILE A 53 15.22 46.41 -2.00
N ASN A 54 15.08 45.31 -2.73
CA ASN A 54 15.45 45.21 -4.14
C ASN A 54 14.57 46.10 -5.01
N THR A 55 13.26 46.09 -4.80
CA THR A 55 12.30 46.95 -5.52
C THR A 55 12.60 48.43 -5.27
N LEU A 56 12.93 48.80 -4.02
CA LEU A 56 13.35 50.16 -3.67
C LEU A 56 14.70 50.55 -4.30
N SER A 57 15.66 49.62 -4.33
CA SER A 57 16.94 49.87 -5.00
C SER A 57 16.77 50.11 -6.50
N GLN A 58 15.78 49.45 -7.11
CA GLN A 58 15.47 49.59 -8.52
C GLN A 58 14.72 50.89 -8.79
N SER A 59 13.71 51.25 -7.98
CA SER A 59 13.01 52.53 -8.12
C SER A 59 13.94 53.74 -7.95
N LEU A 60 14.87 53.70 -6.98
CA LEU A 60 15.87 54.75 -6.76
C LEU A 60 16.88 54.90 -7.92
N LYS A 61 17.12 53.83 -8.69
CA LYS A 61 17.95 53.87 -9.91
C LYS A 61 17.21 54.45 -11.10
N THR A 62 15.91 54.18 -11.22
CA THR A 62 15.08 54.61 -12.37
C THR A 62 14.56 56.04 -12.24
N THR A 63 14.53 56.62 -11.04
CA THR A 63 14.22 58.06 -10.87
C THR A 63 15.41 58.90 -11.35
N GLU A 64 15.33 59.39 -12.59
CA GLU A 64 16.38 60.16 -13.27
C GLU A 64 16.50 61.62 -12.81
N ASP A 65 15.54 62.19 -12.09
CA ASP A 65 15.57 63.62 -11.74
C ASP A 65 15.70 63.92 -10.23
N GLU A 66 16.58 64.90 -9.95
CA GLU A 66 16.77 65.69 -8.72
C GLU A 66 17.59 65.16 -7.52
N LEU A 67 18.04 63.91 -7.47
CA LEU A 67 18.78 63.39 -6.31
C LEU A 67 20.24 63.04 -6.59
N SER A 68 21.17 63.81 -5.99
CA SER A 68 22.60 63.49 -5.95
C SER A 68 22.86 62.07 -5.47
N PHE A 69 23.87 61.41 -6.05
CA PHE A 69 24.25 60.02 -5.76
C PHE A 69 24.38 59.73 -4.26
N GLU A 70 24.95 60.67 -3.51
CA GLU A 70 25.12 60.60 -2.05
C GLU A 70 23.78 60.56 -1.30
N ASN A 71 22.80 61.36 -1.74
CA ASN A 71 21.45 61.35 -1.16
C ASN A 71 20.71 60.04 -1.46
N LYS A 72 20.88 59.45 -2.66
CA LYS A 72 20.30 58.14 -3.00
C LYS A 72 20.86 57.02 -2.11
N GLN A 73 22.16 57.06 -1.82
CA GLN A 73 22.82 56.08 -0.95
C GLN A 73 22.38 56.25 0.51
N MET A 74 22.23 57.49 0.97
CA MET A 74 21.69 57.79 2.30
C MET A 74 20.23 57.32 2.45
N LEU A 75 19.37 57.59 1.46
CA LEU A 75 17.98 57.11 1.44
C LEU A 75 17.89 55.58 1.46
N PHE A 76 18.78 54.88 0.74
CA PHE A 76 18.85 53.42 0.74
C PHE A 76 19.28 52.86 2.11
N GLN A 77 20.25 53.49 2.78
CA GLN A 77 20.66 53.08 4.13
C GLN A 77 19.54 53.30 5.15
N ILE A 78 18.82 54.43 5.04
CA ILE A 78 17.68 54.74 5.89
C ILE A 78 16.54 53.74 5.64
N SER A 79 16.18 53.46 4.37
CA SER A 79 15.10 52.54 4.05
C SER A 79 15.36 51.13 4.59
N ARG A 80 16.61 50.63 4.53
CA ARG A 80 17.00 49.34 5.12
C ARG A 80 16.73 49.23 6.63
N ILE A 81 16.78 50.35 7.35
CA ILE A 81 16.53 50.41 8.81
C ILE A 81 15.02 50.48 9.10
N PHE A 82 14.25 51.18 8.25
CA PHE A 82 12.82 51.41 8.42
C PHE A 82 11.94 50.28 7.86
N ILE A 83 12.41 49.54 6.85
CA ILE A 83 11.73 48.36 6.31
C ILE A 83 11.84 47.23 7.33
N ARG A 84 10.78 47.07 8.12
CA ARG A 84 10.61 45.96 9.06
C ARG A 84 9.36 45.19 8.70
N PRO A 85 9.36 43.86 8.91
CA PRO A 85 8.15 43.06 8.77
C PRO A 85 7.02 43.64 9.63
N ASN A 86 5.83 43.76 9.05
CA ASN A 86 4.60 44.17 9.74
C ASN A 86 3.50 43.12 9.66
N LEU A 87 3.76 42.00 8.97
CA LEU A 87 2.98 40.78 9.00
C LEU A 87 3.83 39.71 9.67
N ILE A 88 3.34 39.18 10.79
CA ILE A 88 4.01 38.12 11.55
C ILE A 88 3.33 36.80 11.20
N TYR A 89 4.13 35.82 10.79
CA TYR A 89 3.62 34.51 10.42
C TYR A 89 3.20 33.70 11.66
N ASP A 90 1.90 33.38 11.74
CA ASP A 90 1.36 32.47 12.75
C ASP A 90 1.42 31.02 12.24
N LYS A 91 2.51 30.33 12.61
CA LYS A 91 2.75 28.94 12.24
C LYS A 91 1.69 27.99 12.78
N GLU A 92 1.26 28.16 14.03
CA GLU A 92 0.30 27.24 14.65
C GLU A 92 -1.08 27.32 13.98
N ARG A 93 -1.59 28.53 13.77
CA ARG A 93 -2.88 28.73 13.08
C ARG A 93 -2.81 28.22 11.64
N THR A 94 -1.70 28.45 10.95
CA THR A 94 -1.52 28.00 9.58
C THR A 94 -1.52 26.48 9.49
N ILE A 95 -0.76 25.79 10.35
CA ILE A 95 -0.73 24.32 10.40
C ILE A 95 -2.09 23.73 10.74
N ARG A 96 -2.80 24.30 11.73
CA ARG A 96 -4.16 23.84 12.07
C ARG A 96 -5.11 23.94 10.88
N ARG A 97 -5.09 25.08 10.17
CA ARG A 97 -5.91 25.28 8.97
C ARG A 97 -5.54 24.33 7.84
N GLN A 98 -4.26 24.05 7.64
CA GLN A 98 -3.82 23.07 6.66
C GLN A 98 -4.35 21.67 7.02
N GLN A 99 -4.26 21.28 8.30
CA GLN A 99 -4.77 19.99 8.76
C GLN A 99 -6.29 19.89 8.62
N ASP A 100 -7.03 20.96 8.95
CA ASP A 100 -8.48 21.03 8.78
C ASP A 100 -8.86 20.92 7.30
N ALA A 101 -8.14 21.60 6.41
CA ALA A 101 -8.36 21.50 4.97
C ALA A 101 -8.09 20.09 4.44
N ILE A 102 -7.00 19.44 4.87
CA ILE A 102 -6.65 18.06 4.51
C ILE A 102 -7.74 17.09 5.00
N SER A 103 -8.23 17.27 6.24
CA SER A 103 -9.27 16.39 6.82
C SER A 103 -10.61 16.44 6.07
N ARG A 104 -10.90 17.54 5.38
CA ARG A 104 -12.12 17.70 4.56
C ARG A 104 -12.01 17.00 3.21
N VAL A 105 -10.81 16.63 2.77
CA VAL A 105 -10.61 15.89 1.52
C VAL A 105 -11.07 14.44 1.71
N PRO A 106 -12.05 13.95 0.95
CA PRO A 106 -12.46 12.56 1.02
C PRO A 106 -11.29 11.65 0.63
N ILE A 107 -10.99 10.65 1.47
CA ILE A 107 -9.91 9.70 1.23
C ILE A 107 -10.26 8.72 0.09
N VAL A 108 -11.56 8.60 -0.25
CA VAL A 108 -12.07 7.59 -1.18
C VAL A 108 -12.76 8.23 -2.39
N ASP A 109 -12.36 7.78 -3.58
CA ASP A 109 -13.03 8.10 -4.84
C ASP A 109 -14.29 7.26 -5.01
N GLY A 110 -15.41 7.77 -4.48
CA GLY A 110 -16.72 7.16 -4.61
C GLY A 110 -17.00 6.03 -3.61
N LYS A 111 -18.28 5.63 -3.52
CA LYS A 111 -18.77 4.59 -2.62
C LYS A 111 -19.48 3.52 -3.45
N VAL A 112 -19.16 2.25 -3.18
CA VAL A 112 -19.87 1.09 -3.75
C VAL A 112 -20.77 0.52 -2.68
N LEU A 113 -22.04 0.32 -2.98
CA LEU A 113 -23.01 -0.25 -2.04
C LEU A 113 -22.96 -1.78 -2.03
N LYS A 114 -23.41 -2.38 -0.93
CA LYS A 114 -23.59 -3.82 -0.85
C LYS A 114 -24.61 -4.25 -1.91
N ASN A 115 -24.29 -5.31 -2.66
CA ASN A 115 -25.08 -5.83 -3.79
C ASN A 115 -25.13 -4.92 -5.04
N GLU A 116 -24.28 -3.89 -5.12
CA GLU A 116 -24.10 -3.13 -6.36
C GLU A 116 -23.32 -3.97 -7.38
N LYS A 117 -23.80 -4.02 -8.63
CA LYS A 117 -23.10 -4.69 -9.73
C LYS A 117 -21.91 -3.82 -10.17
N ILE A 118 -20.68 -4.30 -9.94
CA ILE A 118 -19.45 -3.57 -10.31
C ILE A 118 -19.10 -3.76 -11.79
N VAL A 119 -19.22 -4.99 -12.32
CA VAL A 119 -18.89 -5.35 -13.71
C VAL A 119 -19.81 -6.48 -14.19
N ASP A 120 -20.10 -6.50 -15.50
CA ASP A 120 -20.86 -7.59 -16.13
C ASP A 120 -19.92 -8.59 -16.83
N ALA A 121 -20.43 -9.81 -17.06
CA ALA A 121 -19.74 -10.78 -17.90
C ALA A 121 -19.52 -10.17 -19.30
N ASN A 122 -18.37 -10.44 -19.91
CA ASN A 122 -17.94 -9.91 -21.21
C ASN A 122 -17.76 -8.38 -21.29
N THR A 123 -17.65 -7.67 -20.16
CA THR A 123 -17.33 -6.23 -20.17
C THR A 123 -15.82 -6.01 -20.12
N ARG A 124 -15.31 -5.07 -20.94
CA ARG A 124 -13.90 -4.64 -20.87
C ARG A 124 -13.63 -3.92 -19.54
N VAL A 125 -12.63 -4.39 -18.81
CA VAL A 125 -12.22 -3.80 -17.53
C VAL A 125 -11.49 -2.47 -17.77
N THR A 126 -12.05 -1.37 -17.28
CA THR A 126 -11.41 -0.06 -17.27
C THR A 126 -10.64 0.16 -15.95
N PRO A 127 -9.69 1.12 -15.88
CA PRO A 127 -8.95 1.39 -14.65
C PRO A 127 -9.85 1.71 -13.43
N GLN A 128 -11.02 2.33 -13.66
CA GLN A 128 -11.97 2.62 -12.59
C GLN A 128 -12.64 1.35 -12.05
N ILE A 129 -13.02 0.42 -12.93
CA ILE A 129 -13.58 -0.88 -12.55
C ILE A 129 -12.55 -1.67 -11.76
N TYR A 130 -11.30 -1.69 -12.22
CA TYR A 130 -10.20 -2.36 -11.52
C TYR A 130 -10.03 -1.84 -10.08
N ARG A 131 -10.04 -0.51 -9.87
CA ARG A 131 -9.95 0.08 -8.52
C ARG A 131 -11.09 -0.33 -7.60
N LYS A 132 -12.33 -0.42 -8.12
CA LYS A 132 -13.50 -0.90 -7.36
C LYS A 132 -13.33 -2.37 -6.96
N LEU A 133 -12.91 -3.22 -7.89
CA LEU A 133 -12.65 -4.64 -7.65
C LEU A 133 -11.52 -4.85 -6.64
N TYR A 134 -10.44 -4.08 -6.75
CA TYR A 134 -9.33 -4.11 -5.80
C TYR A 134 -9.79 -3.73 -4.39
N SER A 135 -10.57 -2.65 -4.27
CA SER A 135 -11.11 -2.21 -2.98
C SER A 135 -12.04 -3.26 -2.35
N LEU A 136 -12.84 -3.95 -3.17
CA LEU A 136 -13.68 -5.06 -2.73
C LEU A 136 -12.85 -6.25 -2.23
N ASN A 137 -11.82 -6.66 -2.98
CA ASN A 137 -10.91 -7.73 -2.58
C ASN A 137 -10.22 -7.42 -1.24
N VAL A 138 -9.74 -6.18 -1.05
CA VAL A 138 -9.12 -5.75 0.22
C VAL A 138 -10.13 -5.78 1.37
N ALA A 139 -11.38 -5.36 1.14
CA ALA A 139 -12.43 -5.38 2.14
C ALA A 139 -12.82 -6.82 2.56
N GLU A 140 -12.95 -7.73 1.58
CA GLU A 140 -13.22 -9.15 1.83
C GLU A 140 -12.03 -9.83 2.54
N SER A 141 -10.79 -9.51 2.15
CA SER A 141 -9.59 -10.02 2.81
C SER A 141 -9.52 -9.61 4.28
N LYS A 142 -9.81 -8.33 4.60
CA LYS A 142 -9.88 -7.86 5.99
C LYS A 142 -11.01 -8.52 6.79
N ARG A 143 -12.16 -8.75 6.15
CA ARG A 143 -13.27 -9.47 6.77
C ARG A 143 -12.91 -10.94 7.06
N ASN A 144 -12.20 -11.58 6.14
CA ASN A 144 -11.69 -12.95 6.31
C ASN A 144 -10.58 -13.01 7.37
N GLN A 145 -9.75 -11.98 7.53
CA GLN A 145 -8.78 -11.87 8.64
C GLN A 145 -9.44 -11.82 10.03
N ASN A 146 -10.65 -11.27 10.16
CA ASN A 146 -11.40 -11.37 11.42
C ASN A 146 -12.04 -12.75 11.63
N ALA A 147 -12.18 -13.55 10.57
CA ALA A 147 -12.65 -14.93 10.59
C ALA A 147 -11.50 -15.97 10.58
N PHE A 148 -10.24 -15.52 10.61
CA PHE A 148 -9.06 -16.32 10.30
C PHE A 148 -8.96 -17.59 11.16
N GLY A 149 -9.30 -17.51 12.45
CA GLY A 149 -9.35 -18.68 13.31
C GLY A 149 -10.32 -19.74 12.79
N ARG A 150 -11.62 -19.41 12.73
CA ARG A 150 -12.65 -20.39 12.34
C ARG A 150 -12.50 -20.90 10.90
N ALA A 151 -12.18 -20.02 9.95
CA ALA A 151 -12.02 -20.41 8.56
C ALA A 151 -10.78 -21.29 8.33
N TYR A 152 -9.65 -20.96 8.97
CA TYR A 152 -8.44 -21.78 8.91
C TYR A 152 -8.63 -23.13 9.60
N PHE A 153 -9.25 -23.15 10.79
CA PHE A 153 -9.59 -24.40 11.47
C PHE A 153 -10.54 -25.27 10.65
N MET A 154 -11.54 -24.67 9.98
CA MET A 154 -12.48 -25.41 9.13
C MET A 154 -11.80 -25.99 7.88
N GLY A 155 -10.91 -25.21 7.24
CA GLY A 155 -10.12 -25.68 6.10
C GLY A 155 -9.19 -26.82 6.50
N PHE A 156 -8.37 -26.62 7.52
CA PHE A 156 -7.48 -27.67 8.05
C PHE A 156 -8.23 -28.94 8.44
N PHE A 157 -9.42 -28.82 9.04
CA PHE A 157 -10.24 -29.96 9.40
C PHE A 157 -10.77 -30.71 8.18
N GLY A 158 -11.15 -29.99 7.11
CA GLY A 158 -11.54 -30.60 5.83
C GLY A 158 -10.39 -31.38 5.20
N ASP A 159 -9.20 -30.78 5.17
CA ASP A 159 -7.99 -31.40 4.62
C ASP A 159 -7.62 -32.67 5.41
N LEU A 160 -7.65 -32.59 6.73
CA LEU A 160 -7.40 -33.72 7.62
C LEU A 160 -8.44 -34.84 7.45
N LEU A 161 -9.71 -34.49 7.23
CA LEU A 161 -10.78 -35.46 7.00
C LEU A 161 -10.55 -36.20 5.68
N ILE A 162 -10.26 -35.49 4.58
CA ILE A 162 -10.01 -36.11 3.26
C ILE A 162 -8.77 -37.01 3.33
N MET A 163 -7.67 -36.52 3.89
CA MET A 163 -6.44 -37.29 4.05
C MET A 163 -6.66 -38.52 4.93
N GLY A 164 -7.36 -38.35 6.05
CA GLY A 164 -7.73 -39.43 6.96
C GLY A 164 -8.60 -40.49 6.30
N LEU A 165 -9.57 -40.08 5.46
CA LEU A 165 -10.44 -40.98 4.71
C LEU A 165 -9.64 -41.83 3.71
N LEU A 166 -8.73 -41.21 2.96
CA LEU A 166 -7.87 -41.92 2.00
C LEU A 166 -6.94 -42.92 2.70
N TYR A 167 -6.32 -42.55 3.82
CA TYR A 167 -5.53 -43.48 4.63
C TYR A 167 -6.37 -44.60 5.23
N THR A 168 -7.58 -44.29 5.69
CA THR A 168 -8.49 -45.31 6.24
C THR A 168 -8.82 -46.37 5.20
N ILE A 169 -9.14 -45.95 3.97
CA ILE A 169 -9.38 -46.88 2.85
C ILE A 169 -8.15 -47.75 2.58
N PHE A 170 -6.96 -47.15 2.60
CA PHE A 170 -5.70 -47.86 2.40
C PHE A 170 -5.42 -48.92 3.50
N PHE A 171 -5.59 -48.56 4.78
CA PHE A 171 -5.40 -49.51 5.88
C PHE A 171 -6.45 -50.62 5.89
N LEU A 172 -7.70 -50.29 5.56
CA LEU A 172 -8.78 -51.28 5.43
C LEU A 172 -8.48 -52.28 4.32
N PHE A 173 -7.92 -51.81 3.21
CA PHE A 173 -7.44 -52.67 2.13
C PHE A 173 -6.36 -53.64 2.60
N ILE A 174 -5.29 -53.16 3.26
CA ILE A 174 -4.21 -54.04 3.75
C ILE A 174 -4.77 -55.07 4.74
N TYR A 175 -5.63 -54.64 5.65
CA TYR A 175 -6.25 -55.51 6.63
C TYR A 175 -7.05 -56.65 5.99
N HIS A 176 -7.85 -56.36 4.96
CA HIS A 176 -8.73 -57.36 4.34
C HIS A 176 -8.00 -58.26 3.33
N PHE A 177 -7.13 -57.71 2.49
CA PHE A 177 -6.54 -58.44 1.35
C PHE A 177 -5.14 -59.00 1.62
N ARG A 178 -4.42 -58.50 2.62
CA ARG A 178 -3.02 -58.87 2.93
C ARG A 178 -2.74 -58.83 4.44
N LYS A 179 -3.45 -59.67 5.19
CA LYS A 179 -3.34 -59.79 6.65
C LYS A 179 -1.91 -60.11 7.14
N GLU A 180 -1.11 -60.80 6.32
CA GLU A 180 0.31 -61.09 6.60
C GLU A 180 1.17 -59.81 6.66
N ILE A 181 0.94 -58.87 5.74
CA ILE A 181 1.60 -57.55 5.72
C ILE A 181 1.14 -56.71 6.92
N TYR A 182 -0.14 -56.81 7.27
CA TYR A 182 -0.68 -56.11 8.44
C TYR A 182 -0.13 -56.64 9.78
N SER A 183 0.14 -57.95 9.85
CA SER A 183 0.59 -58.61 11.09
C SER A 183 2.02 -58.25 11.46
N ASP A 184 2.88 -57.91 10.49
CA ASP A 184 4.25 -57.46 10.75
C ASP A 184 4.34 -55.93 10.73
N ARG A 185 4.68 -55.38 11.91
CA ARG A 185 4.88 -53.93 12.10
C ARG A 185 5.97 -53.36 11.19
N LYS A 186 7.01 -54.15 10.87
CA LYS A 186 8.10 -53.69 9.98
C LYS A 186 7.60 -53.47 8.56
N ASN A 187 6.71 -54.33 8.08
CA ASN A 187 6.20 -54.25 6.72
C ASN A 187 5.29 -53.04 6.52
N ILE A 188 4.36 -52.80 7.45
CA ILE A 188 3.54 -51.57 7.44
C ILE A 188 4.45 -50.34 7.49
N PHE A 189 5.44 -50.33 8.39
CA PHE A 189 6.33 -49.19 8.55
C PHE A 189 7.09 -48.88 7.26
N LEU A 190 7.61 -49.90 6.56
CA LEU A 190 8.30 -49.75 5.28
C LEU A 190 7.39 -49.14 4.20
N ILE A 191 6.13 -49.55 4.12
CA ILE A 191 5.20 -49.01 3.12
C ILE A 191 4.87 -47.55 3.45
N VAL A 192 4.56 -47.25 4.72
CA VAL A 192 4.21 -45.89 5.16
C VAL A 192 5.39 -44.93 4.98
N ILE A 193 6.62 -45.31 5.33
CA ILE A 193 7.77 -44.42 5.15
C ILE A 193 8.06 -44.16 3.68
N ASN A 194 7.88 -45.16 2.82
CA ASN A 194 8.04 -44.98 1.38
C ASN A 194 6.99 -44.00 0.82
N GLN A 195 5.73 -44.14 1.23
CA GLN A 195 4.65 -43.21 0.89
C GLN A 195 4.95 -41.79 1.38
N LEU A 196 5.43 -41.63 2.62
CA LEU A 196 5.77 -40.32 3.19
C LEU A 196 6.92 -39.65 2.43
N ILE A 197 7.92 -40.40 1.98
CA ILE A 197 9.02 -39.85 1.16
C ILE A 197 8.47 -39.28 -0.16
N VAL A 198 7.62 -40.04 -0.85
CA VAL A 198 7.03 -39.58 -2.12
C VAL A 198 6.09 -38.39 -1.92
N LEU A 199 5.28 -38.38 -0.87
CA LEU A 199 4.43 -37.23 -0.52
C LEU A 199 5.27 -36.00 -0.15
N GLY A 200 6.34 -36.18 0.62
CA GLY A 200 7.26 -35.09 0.99
C GLY A 200 7.95 -34.49 -0.23
N LEU A 201 8.43 -35.32 -1.16
CA LEU A 201 8.98 -34.87 -2.44
C LEU A 201 7.92 -34.15 -3.28
N GLY A 202 6.70 -34.70 -3.35
CA GLY A 202 5.59 -34.06 -4.06
C GLY A 202 5.24 -32.69 -3.50
N TYR A 203 5.23 -32.55 -2.18
CA TYR A 203 5.00 -31.26 -1.51
C TYR A 203 6.13 -30.25 -1.80
N LEU A 204 7.40 -30.68 -1.73
CA LEU A 204 8.54 -29.82 -2.05
C LEU A 204 8.48 -29.33 -3.51
N ILE A 205 8.13 -30.22 -4.44
CA ILE A 205 7.98 -29.87 -5.87
C ILE A 205 6.82 -28.89 -6.05
N SER A 206 5.67 -29.12 -5.41
CA SER A 206 4.51 -28.21 -5.45
C SER A 206 4.86 -26.81 -4.95
N SER A 207 5.68 -26.70 -3.89
CA SER A 207 6.16 -25.41 -3.36
C SER A 207 7.07 -24.65 -4.33
N LEU A 208 7.78 -25.33 -5.23
CA LEU A 208 8.66 -24.70 -6.22
C LEU A 208 7.91 -24.38 -7.51
N ASN A 209 7.09 -25.30 -8.00
CA ASN A 209 6.32 -25.15 -9.21
C ASN A 209 5.08 -26.05 -9.22
N GLN A 210 3.90 -25.45 -9.13
CA GLN A 210 2.62 -26.16 -9.15
C GLN A 210 2.34 -26.88 -10.48
N ALA A 211 2.97 -26.48 -11.59
CA ALA A 211 2.80 -27.14 -12.89
C ALA A 211 3.63 -28.43 -13.02
N ALA A 212 4.54 -28.71 -12.08
CA ALA A 212 5.49 -29.82 -12.16
C ALA A 212 4.96 -31.14 -11.54
N PHE A 213 3.65 -31.41 -11.63
CA PHE A 213 3.04 -32.65 -11.09
C PHE A 213 3.73 -33.92 -11.65
N MET A 214 4.10 -33.92 -12.92
CA MET A 214 4.76 -35.04 -13.59
C MET A 214 6.20 -35.31 -13.09
N ALA A 215 6.80 -34.37 -12.34
CA ALA A 215 8.13 -34.53 -11.79
C ALA A 215 8.15 -35.38 -10.50
N VAL A 216 6.99 -35.62 -9.88
CA VAL A 216 6.91 -36.43 -8.67
C VAL A 216 7.13 -37.90 -9.03
N PRO A 217 8.13 -38.59 -8.42
CA PRO A 217 8.48 -39.95 -8.80
C PRO A 217 7.54 -40.98 -8.15
N VAL A 218 6.24 -40.89 -8.43
CA VAL A 218 5.22 -41.81 -7.89
C VAL A 218 5.45 -43.25 -8.34
N THR A 219 6.07 -43.42 -9.51
CA THR A 219 6.47 -44.73 -10.03
C THR A 219 7.51 -45.44 -9.15
N LEU A 220 8.35 -44.70 -8.41
CA LEU A 220 9.33 -45.31 -7.49
C LEU A 220 8.64 -45.99 -6.30
N LEU A 221 7.54 -45.41 -5.79
CA LEU A 221 6.73 -46.05 -4.75
C LEU A 221 6.17 -47.39 -5.25
N ALA A 222 5.53 -47.39 -6.42
CA ALA A 222 4.99 -48.62 -7.01
C ALA A 222 6.09 -49.67 -7.23
N MET A 223 7.25 -49.27 -7.74
CA MET A 223 8.38 -50.17 -8.01
C MET A 223 8.93 -50.80 -6.73
N ILE A 224 9.21 -49.99 -5.70
CA ILE A 224 9.77 -50.49 -4.43
C ILE A 224 8.77 -51.44 -3.77
N VAL A 225 7.49 -51.07 -3.69
CA VAL A 225 6.47 -51.93 -3.08
C VAL A 225 6.29 -53.22 -3.87
N SER A 226 6.38 -53.19 -5.20
CA SER A 226 6.27 -54.40 -6.03
C SER A 226 7.47 -55.35 -5.89
N ILE A 227 8.67 -54.85 -5.58
CA ILE A 227 9.87 -55.67 -5.37
C ILE A 227 9.84 -56.38 -4.01
N PHE A 228 9.40 -55.68 -2.96
CA PHE A 228 9.38 -56.22 -1.61
C PHE A 228 8.13 -57.06 -1.29
N TYR A 229 7.04 -56.83 -2.02
CA TYR A 229 5.74 -57.48 -1.80
C TYR A 229 5.20 -58.07 -3.11
N ASP A 230 4.04 -57.60 -3.56
CA ASP A 230 3.36 -58.05 -4.77
C ASP A 230 2.87 -56.85 -5.59
N GLU A 231 2.63 -57.08 -6.88
CA GLU A 231 2.02 -56.11 -7.81
C GLU A 231 0.69 -55.55 -7.30
N ARG A 232 -0.14 -56.38 -6.65
CA ARG A 232 -1.42 -55.93 -6.08
C ARG A 232 -1.17 -54.88 -5.01
N VAL A 233 -0.27 -55.15 -4.06
CA VAL A 233 0.06 -54.22 -2.98
C VAL A 233 0.64 -52.92 -3.52
N ALA A 234 1.47 -53.00 -4.56
CA ALA A 234 2.00 -51.83 -5.24
C ALA A 234 0.89 -50.92 -5.78
N ILE A 235 -0.07 -51.47 -6.54
CA ILE A 235 -1.19 -50.69 -7.10
C ILE A 235 -2.00 -50.03 -5.98
N PHE A 236 -2.44 -50.82 -4.98
CA PHE A 236 -3.29 -50.30 -3.90
C PHE A 236 -2.56 -49.35 -2.96
N SER A 237 -1.23 -49.42 -2.86
CA SER A 237 -0.42 -48.43 -2.14
C SER A 237 -0.21 -47.13 -2.91
N THR A 238 -0.26 -47.18 -4.24
CA THR A 238 0.05 -46.03 -5.11
C THR A 238 -1.18 -45.20 -5.42
N VAL A 239 -2.34 -45.82 -5.62
CA VAL A 239 -3.62 -45.13 -5.88
C VAL A 239 -3.96 -44.05 -4.84
N PRO A 240 -3.95 -44.31 -3.52
CA PRO A 240 -4.25 -43.27 -2.53
C PRO A 240 -3.23 -42.12 -2.57
N ILE A 241 -1.96 -42.41 -2.88
CA ILE A 241 -0.91 -41.39 -3.01
C ILE A 241 -1.13 -40.50 -4.22
N ILE A 242 -1.55 -41.06 -5.36
CA ILE A 242 -1.90 -40.26 -6.54
C ILE A 242 -3.08 -39.34 -6.21
N LEU A 243 -4.10 -39.82 -5.48
CA LEU A 243 -5.25 -39.00 -5.08
C LEU A 243 -4.83 -37.88 -4.12
N MET A 244 -3.96 -38.17 -3.14
CA MET A 244 -3.42 -37.16 -2.23
C MET A 244 -2.58 -36.12 -2.97
N LEU A 245 -1.70 -36.54 -3.88
CA LEU A 245 -0.91 -35.63 -4.70
C LEU A 245 -1.80 -34.80 -5.62
N SER A 246 -2.82 -35.39 -6.23
CA SER A 246 -3.81 -34.65 -7.02
C SER A 246 -4.54 -33.61 -6.19
N TYR A 247 -4.80 -33.87 -4.91
CA TYR A 247 -5.37 -32.89 -4.01
C TYR A 247 -4.37 -31.76 -3.66
N ILE A 248 -3.10 -32.10 -3.41
CA ILE A 248 -2.02 -31.12 -3.11
C ILE A 248 -1.76 -30.21 -4.31
N PHE A 249 -1.66 -30.76 -5.52
CA PHE A 249 -1.39 -30.01 -6.75
C PHE A 249 -2.64 -29.35 -7.34
N GLY A 250 -3.79 -30.00 -7.20
CA GLY A 250 -5.09 -29.53 -7.69
C GLY A 250 -5.81 -28.60 -6.70
N ASN A 251 -5.07 -27.95 -5.80
CA ASN A 251 -5.60 -26.94 -4.90
C ASN A 251 -5.38 -25.52 -5.49
N PRO A 252 -6.28 -25.02 -6.36
CA PRO A 252 -6.28 -23.60 -6.75
C PRO A 252 -6.84 -22.68 -5.65
N PHE A 253 -7.11 -23.16 -4.42
CA PHE A 253 -7.71 -22.34 -3.36
C PHE A 253 -6.74 -21.35 -2.70
N HIS A 254 -5.53 -21.17 -3.24
CA HIS A 254 -4.81 -19.91 -3.08
C HIS A 254 -5.45 -18.84 -3.97
N PHE A 255 -6.63 -18.36 -3.55
CA PHE A 255 -7.17 -17.10 -4.05
C PHE A 255 -6.19 -15.99 -3.65
N THR A 256 -5.34 -15.59 -4.59
CA THR A 256 -4.64 -14.30 -4.56
C THR A 256 -5.55 -13.27 -5.20
#